data_AF-A0A9N9EGH2-F1
#
_entry.id   AF-A0A9N9EGH2-F1
#
_cell.length_a   1.000
_cell.length_b   1.000
_cell.length_c   1.000
_cell.angle_alpha   90.00
_cell.angle_beta   90.00
_cell.angle_gamma   90.00
#
_symmetry.space_group_name_H-M   'P 1'
#
loop_
_entity.id
_entity.type
_entity.pdbx_description
1 polymer ?
#
loop_
_entity_poly.entity_id
_entity_poly.type
_entity_poly.pdbx_seq_one_letter_code
_entity_poly.pdbx_strand_id
1 'polypeptide(L)'
;MTDAQGLSLWIRLENDPSPEDVNVPPECTHLSRLAHHLKQQYDILKDVRQSQIKFILNGQLQRMATRLDRIDTTDEKPLVIRFPLSDNRISIRMYSGRNSRTTMIPHYTDMWECTRQFAMQAFEVLKSDSPVNFWFVDNKTSTEITNEF
;
A
#
# COMPACT_ATOMS: atom_id res chain seq x y z
N MET A 1 37.29 -17.08 -0.87
CA MET A 1 36.01 -16.85 -1.59
C MET A 1 35.08 -16.27 -0.56
N THR A 2 34.78 -14.98 -0.65
CA THR A 2 33.91 -14.30 0.32
C THR A 2 32.48 -14.58 -0.13
N ASP A 3 31.76 -15.40 0.62
CA ASP A 3 30.32 -15.56 0.42
C ASP A 3 29.70 -14.17 0.51
N ALA A 4 29.15 -13.66 -0.59
CA ALA A 4 28.38 -12.43 -0.59
C ALA A 4 27.12 -12.70 0.23
N GLN A 5 27.17 -12.45 1.54
CA GLN A 5 26.01 -12.58 2.41
C GLN A 5 24.91 -11.66 1.88
N GLY A 6 23.74 -12.26 1.62
CA GLY A 6 22.53 -11.53 1.27
C GLY A 6 22.17 -10.50 2.35
N LEU A 7 21.45 -9.47 1.96
CA LEU A 7 20.93 -8.46 2.89
C LEU A 7 19.58 -8.97 3.43
N SER A 8 19.35 -8.90 4.73
CA SER A 8 18.00 -9.14 5.28
C SER A 8 17.21 -7.83 5.30
N LEU A 9 15.96 -7.86 4.83
CA LEU A 9 15.02 -6.74 4.91
C LEU A 9 13.72 -7.19 5.54
N TRP A 10 13.21 -6.40 6.48
CA TRP A 10 11.86 -6.55 6.99
C TRP A 10 10.88 -5.94 5.99
N ILE A 11 10.02 -6.78 5.42
CA ILE A 11 9.06 -6.42 4.37
C ILE A 11 7.65 -6.71 4.85
N ARG A 12 6.70 -5.83 4.56
CA ARG A 12 5.27 -6.06 4.82
C ARG A 12 4.47 -5.81 3.56
N LEU A 13 3.73 -6.79 3.07
CA LEU A 13 2.70 -6.51 2.05
C LEU A 13 1.60 -5.65 2.69
N GLU A 14 1.17 -4.60 2.02
CA GLU A 14 0.17 -3.70 2.59
C GLU A 14 -1.16 -4.45 2.83
N ASN A 15 -1.69 -4.32 4.06
CA ASN A 15 -2.81 -5.07 4.66
C ASN A 15 -2.48 -6.46 5.23
N ASP A 16 -1.23 -6.93 5.11
CA ASP A 16 -0.82 -8.12 5.87
C ASP A 16 -0.62 -7.78 7.35
N PRO A 17 -0.95 -8.71 8.26
CA PRO A 17 -0.99 -8.45 9.70
C PRO A 17 0.40 -8.23 10.31
N SER A 18 1.45 -8.79 9.70
CA SER A 18 2.80 -8.76 10.25
C SER A 18 3.84 -8.66 9.13
N PRO A 19 4.98 -7.98 9.37
CA PRO A 19 6.13 -8.02 8.49
C PRO A 19 6.87 -9.35 8.58
N GLU A 20 7.62 -9.65 7.53
CA GLU A 20 8.46 -10.83 7.39
C GLU A 20 9.91 -10.42 7.13
N ASP A 21 10.86 -11.17 7.66
CA ASP A 21 12.27 -11.02 7.34
C ASP A 21 12.58 -11.75 6.03
N VAL A 22 12.94 -10.98 5.00
CA VAL A 22 13.19 -11.47 3.65
C VAL A 22 14.68 -11.40 3.36
N ASN A 23 15.27 -12.56 3.08
CA ASN A 23 16.65 -12.64 2.61
C ASN A 23 16.74 -12.19 1.14
N VAL A 24 17.43 -11.08 0.91
CA VAL A 24 17.57 -10.47 -0.39
C VAL A 24 18.90 -10.89 -1.04
N PRO A 25 18.85 -11.47 -2.25
CA PRO A 25 20.05 -11.87 -2.98
C PRO A 25 21.02 -10.70 -3.23
N PRO A 26 22.34 -10.93 -3.21
CA PRO A 26 23.35 -9.86 -3.33
C PRO A 26 23.30 -9.09 -4.66
N GLU A 27 22.73 -9.66 -5.72
CA GLU A 27 22.50 -8.97 -7.00
C GLU A 27 21.40 -7.90 -6.94
N CYS A 28 20.54 -7.94 -5.92
CA CYS A 28 19.49 -6.95 -5.71
C CYS A 28 20.08 -5.70 -5.07
N THR A 29 20.66 -4.84 -5.91
CA THR A 29 21.32 -3.61 -5.44
C THR A 29 20.36 -2.43 -5.19
N HIS A 30 19.17 -2.46 -5.79
CA HIS A 30 18.20 -1.36 -5.77
C HIS A 30 16.76 -1.90 -5.63
N LEU A 31 15.84 -1.02 -5.20
CA LEU A 31 14.42 -1.34 -5.08
C LEU A 31 13.79 -1.88 -6.37
N SER A 32 14.25 -1.44 -7.54
CA SER A 32 13.81 -2.01 -8.82
C SER A 32 14.15 -3.50 -8.94
N ARG A 33 15.34 -3.93 -8.52
CA ARG A 33 15.74 -5.34 -8.53
C ARG A 33 14.99 -6.13 -7.46
N LEU A 34 14.81 -5.53 -6.28
CA LEU A 34 13.99 -6.11 -5.22
C LEU A 34 12.55 -6.37 -5.72
N ALA A 35 11.93 -5.42 -6.42
CA ALA A 35 10.58 -5.62 -6.97
C ALA A 35 10.49 -6.85 -7.88
N HIS A 36 11.51 -7.08 -8.72
CA HIS A 36 11.56 -8.27 -9.57
C HIS A 36 11.70 -9.56 -8.74
N HIS A 37 12.53 -9.53 -7.70
CA HIS A 37 12.71 -10.66 -6.78
C HIS A 37 11.42 -10.99 -6.01
N LEU A 38 10.76 -9.98 -5.43
CA LEU A 38 9.51 -10.16 -4.68
C LEU A 38 8.39 -10.77 -5.54
N LYS A 39 8.34 -10.45 -6.84
CA LYS A 39 7.38 -11.07 -7.77
C LYS A 39 7.57 -12.58 -7.95
N GLN A 40 8.78 -13.09 -7.72
CA GLN A 40 9.07 -14.53 -7.80
C GLN A 40 8.74 -15.24 -6.48
N GLN A 41 8.76 -14.50 -5.37
CA GLN A 41 8.53 -15.02 -4.02
C GLN A 41 7.06 -14.97 -3.61
N TYR A 42 6.34 -13.91 -3.99
CA TYR A 42 4.96 -13.69 -3.60
C TYR A 42 4.03 -13.86 -4.80
N ASP A 43 3.19 -14.90 -4.76
CA ASP A 43 2.24 -15.22 -5.84
C ASP A 43 1.30 -14.05 -6.18
N ILE A 44 0.88 -13.28 -5.17
CA ILE A 44 0.01 -12.11 -5.34
C ILE A 44 0.64 -11.01 -6.20
N LEU A 45 1.97 -10.99 -6.33
CA LEU A 45 2.70 -10.00 -7.12
C LEU A 45 3.04 -10.49 -8.53
N LYS A 46 2.83 -11.77 -8.86
CA LYS A 46 3.31 -12.43 -10.08
C LYS A 46 2.95 -11.66 -11.37
N ASP A 47 1.70 -11.23 -11.47
CA ASP A 47 1.17 -10.52 -12.65
C ASP A 47 1.22 -8.99 -12.53
N VAL A 48 1.62 -8.46 -11.37
CA VAL A 48 1.72 -7.01 -11.14
C VAL A 48 2.88 -6.43 -11.94
N ARG A 49 2.65 -5.40 -12.77
CA ARG A 49 3.77 -4.74 -13.46
C ARG A 49 4.68 -4.08 -12.43
N GLN A 50 5.99 -4.18 -12.64
CA GLN A 50 6.97 -3.65 -11.71
C GLN A 50 6.79 -2.14 -11.42
N SER A 51 6.35 -1.35 -12.39
CA SER A 51 6.05 0.06 -12.23
C SER A 51 4.82 0.37 -11.35
N GLN A 52 3.96 -0.63 -11.09
CA GLN A 52 2.80 -0.52 -10.22
C GLN A 52 3.11 -0.93 -8.77
N ILE A 53 4.26 -1.58 -8.51
CA ILE A 53 4.74 -1.88 -7.17
C ILE A 53 5.33 -0.59 -6.59
N LYS A 54 4.88 -0.23 -5.38
CA LYS A 54 5.33 0.94 -4.64
C LYS A 54 5.96 0.49 -3.34
N PHE A 55 7.12 1.06 -3.01
CA PHE A 55 7.81 0.81 -1.75
C PHE A 55 7.60 2.00 -0.84
N ILE A 56 7.18 1.76 0.40
CA ILE A 56 6.90 2.80 1.39
C ILE A 56 7.73 2.49 2.63
N LEU A 57 8.50 3.47 3.08
CA LEU A 57 9.30 3.36 4.31
C LEU A 57 9.01 4.58 5.17
N ASN A 58 8.64 4.35 6.44
CA ASN A 58 8.24 5.42 7.38
C ASN A 58 7.16 6.37 6.79
N GLY A 59 6.17 5.79 6.10
CA GLY A 59 5.09 6.55 5.45
C GLY A 59 5.49 7.30 4.17
N GLN A 60 6.74 7.21 3.73
CA GLN A 60 7.24 7.90 2.54
C GLN A 60 7.47 6.94 1.37
N LEU A 61 6.95 7.33 0.19
CA LEU A 61 7.19 6.61 -1.06
C LEU A 61 8.66 6.67 -1.46
N GLN A 62 9.26 5.50 -1.64
CA GLN A 62 10.65 5.33 -2.04
C GLN A 62 10.76 5.24 -3.57
N ARG A 63 11.86 5.80 -4.11
CA ARG A 63 12.14 5.75 -5.56
C ARG A 63 12.71 4.38 -5.93
N MET A 64 12.35 3.85 -7.10
CA MET A 64 12.87 2.56 -7.60
C MET A 64 14.40 2.50 -7.72
N ALA A 65 15.06 3.64 -7.91
CA ALA A 65 16.51 3.77 -7.97
C ALA A 65 17.17 3.89 -6.60
N THR A 66 16.44 3.76 -5.50
CA THR A 66 17.01 3.74 -4.14
C THR A 66 17.79 2.44 -3.96
N ARG A 67 19.02 2.55 -3.45
CA ARG A 67 19.88 1.40 -3.16
C ARG A 67 19.41 0.68 -1.89
N LEU A 68 19.48 -0.64 -1.86
CA LEU A 68 19.04 -1.42 -0.70
C LEU A 68 19.94 -1.25 0.52
N ASP A 69 21.24 -1.01 0.32
CA ASP A 69 22.20 -0.73 1.39
C ASP A 69 21.94 0.59 2.16
N ARG A 70 20.99 1.40 1.69
CA ARG A 70 20.52 2.63 2.35
C ARG A 70 19.14 2.49 2.98
N ILE A 71 18.55 1.31 2.89
CA ILE A 71 17.24 1.01 3.45
C ILE A 71 17.47 0.28 4.76
N ASP A 72 17.08 0.93 5.85
CA ASP A 72 17.11 0.36 7.19
C ASP A 72 15.68 -0.01 7.57
N THR A 73 15.47 -1.28 7.89
CA THR A 73 14.14 -1.85 8.15
C THR A 73 14.20 -2.75 9.37
N THR A 74 13.17 -2.66 10.20
CA THR A 74 12.93 -3.56 11.33
C THR A 74 11.52 -4.11 11.25
N ASP A 75 11.19 -5.07 12.11
CA ASP A 75 9.83 -5.54 12.34
C ASP A 75 8.87 -4.39 12.73
N GLU A 76 9.33 -3.40 13.50
CA GLU A 76 8.52 -2.22 13.83
C GLU A 76 8.46 -1.18 12.70
N LYS A 77 9.46 -1.17 11.80
CA LYS A 77 9.59 -0.22 10.68
C LYS A 77 9.87 -0.96 9.38
N PRO A 78 8.92 -1.76 8.88
CA PRO A 78 9.13 -2.55 7.69
C PRO A 78 9.07 -1.69 6.43
N LEU A 79 9.68 -2.19 5.36
CA LEU A 79 9.44 -1.71 4.02
C LEU A 79 8.07 -2.22 3.55
N VAL A 80 7.09 -1.31 3.48
CA VAL A 80 5.73 -1.66 3.07
C VAL A 80 5.62 -1.71 1.55
N ILE A 81 5.06 -2.80 1.04
CA ILE A 81 4.84 -3.04 -0.40
C ILE A 81 3.38 -2.76 -0.71
N ARG A 82 3.14 -1.73 -1.51
CA ARG A 82 1.82 -1.37 -2.02
C ARG A 82 1.70 -1.75 -3.49
N PHE A 83 0.58 -2.36 -3.87
CA PHE A 83 0.38 -2.89 -5.23
C PHE A 83 -1.10 -2.88 -5.62
N PRO A 84 -1.41 -2.93 -6.94
CA PRO A 84 -2.78 -3.10 -7.41
C PRO A 84 -3.30 -4.51 -7.06
N LEU A 85 -4.53 -4.58 -6.56
CA LEU A 85 -5.28 -5.83 -6.39
C LEU A 85 -5.97 -6.26 -7.70
N SER A 86 -6.28 -5.31 -8.58
CA SER A 86 -6.62 -5.58 -9.98
C SER A 86 -6.39 -4.36 -10.87
N ASP A 87 -6.43 -4.55 -12.18
CA ASP A 87 -6.39 -3.44 -13.16
C ASP A 87 -7.73 -2.67 -13.25
N ASN A 88 -8.76 -3.13 -12.55
CA ASN A 88 -10.04 -2.45 -12.53
C ASN A 88 -9.97 -1.19 -11.67
N ARG A 89 -10.87 -0.25 -11.97
CA ARG A 89 -11.16 0.88 -11.09
C ARG A 89 -12.42 0.59 -10.30
N ILE A 90 -12.44 0.99 -9.04
CA ILE A 90 -13.58 0.82 -8.15
C ILE A 90 -14.35 2.13 -8.07
N SER A 91 -15.65 2.03 -8.26
CA SER A 91 -16.59 3.14 -8.08
C SER A 91 -16.92 3.26 -6.61
N ILE A 92 -16.62 4.42 -6.03
CA ILE A 92 -16.96 4.73 -4.65
C ILE A 92 -17.93 5.88 -4.64
N ARG A 93 -19.04 5.65 -3.95
CA ARG A 93 -20.02 6.70 -3.66
C ARG A 93 -19.84 7.12 -2.21
N MET A 94 -19.57 8.39 -2.02
CA MET A 94 -19.35 9.02 -0.72
C MET A 94 -20.53 9.92 -0.41
N TYR A 95 -20.91 9.98 0.87
CA TYR A 95 -22.02 10.79 1.36
C TYR A 95 -21.56 11.67 2.53
N SER A 96 -22.00 12.92 2.54
CA SER A 96 -21.83 13.86 3.65
C SER A 96 -23.16 14.58 3.88
N GLY A 97 -23.94 14.12 4.86
CA GLY A 97 -25.32 14.56 5.04
C GLY A 97 -26.18 14.25 3.81
N ARG A 98 -26.78 15.28 3.20
CA ARG A 98 -27.57 15.14 1.97
C ARG A 98 -26.75 15.19 0.68
N ASN A 99 -25.47 15.56 0.78
CA ASN A 99 -24.59 15.66 -0.38
C ASN A 99 -23.97 14.31 -0.69
N SER A 100 -23.87 13.97 -1.97
CA SER A 100 -23.18 12.77 -2.43
C SER A 100 -22.23 13.08 -3.58
N ARG A 101 -21.16 12.30 -3.65
CA ARG A 101 -20.16 12.34 -4.72
C ARG A 101 -19.79 10.93 -5.10
N THR A 102 -19.59 10.70 -6.38
CA THR A 102 -19.08 9.43 -6.90
C THR A 102 -17.72 9.68 -7.54
N THR A 103 -16.75 8.82 -7.27
CA THR A 103 -15.43 8.85 -7.91
C THR A 103 -14.99 7.44 -8.26
N MET A 104 -14.05 7.33 -9.20
CA MET A 104 -13.42 6.07 -9.57
C MET A 104 -11.99 6.06 -9.06
N ILE A 105 -11.66 5.15 -8.15
CA ILE A 105 -10.29 5.01 -7.63
C ILE A 105 -9.61 3.76 -8.20
N PRO A 106 -8.28 3.73 -8.32
CA PRO A 106 -7.55 2.51 -8.64
C PRO A 106 -7.78 1.44 -7.57
N HIS A 107 -7.90 0.16 -7.98
CA HIS A 107 -8.02 -0.95 -7.03
C HIS A 107 -6.64 -1.35 -6.48
N TYR A 108 -6.18 -0.65 -5.45
CA TYR A 108 -4.90 -0.87 -4.78
C TYR A 108 -5.09 -1.26 -3.32
N THR A 109 -4.02 -1.77 -2.71
CA THR A 109 -3.99 -2.10 -1.29
C THR A 109 -4.26 -0.88 -0.37
N ASP A 110 -4.11 0.36 -0.85
CA ASP A 110 -4.36 1.61 -0.10
C ASP A 110 -5.72 2.25 -0.34
N MET A 111 -6.67 1.52 -0.88
CA MET A 111 -7.98 2.08 -1.27
C MET A 111 -8.66 2.86 -0.15
N TRP A 112 -8.56 2.42 1.10
CA TRP A 112 -9.17 3.11 2.24
C TRP A 112 -8.61 4.51 2.43
N GLU A 113 -7.28 4.64 2.43
CA GLU A 113 -6.60 5.92 2.55
C GLU A 113 -6.90 6.83 1.35
N CYS A 114 -6.83 6.28 0.13
CA CYS A 114 -7.21 7.03 -1.07
C CYS A 114 -8.65 7.56 -0.97
N THR A 115 -9.59 6.75 -0.48
CA THR A 115 -10.99 7.15 -0.32
C THR A 115 -11.14 8.29 0.67
N ARG A 116 -10.46 8.23 1.82
CA ARG A 116 -10.45 9.32 2.81
C ARG A 116 -9.92 10.62 2.20
N GLN A 117 -8.80 10.56 1.49
CA GLN A 117 -8.23 11.73 0.82
C GLN A 117 -9.18 12.33 -0.22
N PHE A 118 -9.84 11.50 -1.04
CA PHE A 118 -10.84 11.98 -2.00
C PHE A 118 -12.03 12.64 -1.30
N ALA A 119 -12.52 12.06 -0.21
CA ALA A 119 -13.61 12.64 0.56
C ALA A 119 -13.22 14.01 1.16
N MET A 120 -12.03 14.12 1.75
CA MET A 120 -11.49 15.38 2.28
C MET A 120 -11.35 16.47 1.21
N GLN A 121 -11.03 16.10 -0.03
CA GLN A 121 -10.99 17.02 -1.15
C GLN A 121 -12.38 17.41 -1.66
N ALA A 122 -13.33 16.46 -1.64
CA ALA A 122 -14.67 16.65 -2.21
C ALA A 122 -15.65 17.38 -1.28
N PHE A 123 -15.45 17.28 0.04
CA PHE A 123 -16.33 17.84 1.05
C PHE A 123 -15.55 18.78 1.97
N GLU A 124 -15.61 20.09 1.67
CA GLU A 124 -14.94 21.14 2.47
C GLU A 124 -15.29 21.10 3.96
N VAL A 125 -16.52 20.68 4.30
CA VAL A 125 -16.97 20.54 5.69
C VAL A 125 -16.06 19.61 6.50
N LEU A 126 -15.51 18.56 5.88
CA LEU A 126 -14.62 17.60 6.54
C LEU A 126 -13.27 18.23 6.90
N LYS A 127 -12.86 19.33 6.28
CA LYS A 127 -11.61 20.02 6.64
C LYS A 127 -11.74 20.84 7.93
N SER A 128 -12.97 21.16 8.33
CA SER A 128 -13.27 21.97 9.51
C SER A 128 -13.58 21.12 10.74
N ASP A 129 -14.01 19.88 10.55
CA ASP A 129 -14.25 18.92 11.63
C ASP A 129 -12.95 18.18 11.99
N SER A 130 -12.62 18.11 13.28
CA SER A 130 -11.50 17.30 13.77
C SER A 130 -11.85 16.67 15.12
N PRO A 131 -11.78 15.34 15.27
CA PRO A 131 -11.43 14.34 14.25
C PRO A 131 -12.59 14.06 13.28
N VAL A 132 -12.26 13.79 12.01
CA VAL A 132 -13.22 13.34 10.99
C VAL A 132 -13.45 11.84 11.13
N ASN A 133 -14.70 11.45 11.36
CA ASN A 133 -15.10 10.05 11.36
C ASN A 133 -15.49 9.60 9.94
N PHE A 134 -14.93 8.47 9.52
CA PHE A 134 -15.30 7.83 8.26
C PHE A 134 -15.85 6.44 8.56
N TRP A 135 -16.99 6.12 7.97
CA TRP A 135 -17.59 4.79 7.97
C TRP A 135 -17.61 4.26 6.55
N PHE A 136 -17.25 3.00 6.38
CA PHE A 136 -17.31 2.30 5.10
C PHE A 136 -18.48 1.33 5.15
N VAL A 137 -19.29 1.26 4.11
CA VAL A 137 -20.51 0.44 4.09
C VAL A 137 -20.49 -0.47 2.87
N ASP A 138 -20.79 -1.74 3.07
CA ASP A 138 -20.99 -2.67 1.95
C ASP A 138 -22.34 -2.38 1.29
N ASN A 139 -22.30 -2.08 -0.01
CA ASN A 139 -23.49 -1.74 -0.80
C ASN A 139 -24.52 -2.88 -0.89
N LYS A 140 -24.11 -4.14 -0.76
CA LYS A 140 -25.00 -5.30 -0.88
C LYS A 140 -25.76 -5.55 0.41
N THR A 141 -25.10 -5.44 1.55
CA THR A 141 -25.66 -5.77 2.87
C THR A 141 -26.14 -4.53 3.61
N SER A 142 -25.74 -3.33 3.19
CA SER A 142 -25.95 -2.07 3.92
C SER A 142 -25.38 -2.11 5.35
N THR A 143 -24.37 -2.95 5.58
CA THR A 143 -23.69 -3.06 6.86
C THR A 143 -22.38 -2.30 6.83
N GLU A 144 -22.02 -1.70 7.97
CA GLU A 144 -20.70 -1.12 8.14
C GLU A 144 -19.62 -2.20 7.99
N ILE A 145 -18.58 -1.86 7.24
CA ILE A 145 -17.34 -2.62 7.15
C ILE A 145 -16.48 -2.13 8.31
N THR A 146 -16.45 -2.91 9.39
CA THR A 146 -15.55 -2.66 10.52
C THR A 146 -14.12 -2.92 10.06
N ASN A 147 -13.43 -1.85 9.69
CA ASN A 147 -12.02 -1.90 9.34
C ASN A 147 -11.21 -1.92 10.65
N GLU A 148 -11.01 -3.10 11.21
CA GLU A 148 -10.11 -3.31 12.35
C GLU A 148 -8.65 -3.29 11.84
N PHE A 149 -8.13 -2.11 11.49
CA PHE A 149 -6.70 -1.90 11.26
C PHE A 149 -6.25 -0.57 11.86
#